data_AF-A0AAV2QP89-F1
#
_entry.id   AF-A0AAV2QP89-F1
#
_cell.length_a   1.000
_cell.length_b   1.000
_cell.length_c   1.000
_cell.angle_alpha   90.00
_cell.angle_beta   90.00
_cell.angle_gamma   90.00
#
_symmetry.space_group_name_H-M   'P 1'
#
loop_
_entity.id
_entity.type
_entity.pdbx_description
1 polymer ?
#
loop_
_entity_poly.entity_id
_entity_poly.type
_entity_poly.pdbx_seq_one_letter_code
_entity_poly.pdbx_strand_id
1 'polypeptide(L)'
;SIGGSHLGNFQNKPSTNTSVCQSFQSFEHSIRKYFVYDTFRITQLRMGSKTVRRGVAVAVGTTVGVFIGVVAILLLAALIRAATLMEPDYIGIDGEAGLVIDELPQEYLDKLPTLFAKALSYKTVSTAPGEFNIEELVAFNKFLRDSFPNVFNSPYIQAETVNNYSLLLTIKGSDNSREPYMLASHIDVVPADASQWSHGPFGGEIIPDPVTGDDVIWGRGAIDVKFGLM
;
A
#
# COMPACT_ATOMS: atom_id res chain seq x y z
N SER A 1 -39.29 -29.09 45.92
CA SER A 1 -38.28 -28.44 46.76
C SER A 1 -37.47 -27.52 45.83
N ILE A 2 -37.88 -26.26 45.68
CA ILE A 2 -37.29 -25.07 46.33
C ILE A 2 -35.79 -25.00 45.98
N GLY A 3 -35.22 -23.98 45.34
CA GLY A 3 -35.59 -22.59 45.04
C GLY A 3 -34.25 -21.92 44.70
N GLY A 4 -34.16 -21.06 43.70
CA GLY A 4 -34.21 -19.63 43.98
C GLY A 4 -33.17 -18.90 43.12
N SER A 5 -33.70 -17.97 42.33
CA SER A 5 -33.09 -16.86 41.62
C SER A 5 -31.93 -16.13 42.30
N HIS A 6 -31.00 -15.58 41.51
CA HIS A 6 -30.60 -14.19 41.70
C HIS A 6 -30.09 -13.52 40.40
N LEU A 7 -30.70 -12.37 40.13
CA LEU A 7 -30.36 -11.32 39.19
C LEU A 7 -29.12 -10.53 39.62
N GLY A 8 -28.50 -9.86 38.65
CA GLY A 8 -27.59 -8.73 38.85
C GLY A 8 -26.13 -9.11 38.61
N ASN A 9 -25.27 -8.28 38.04
CA ASN A 9 -25.40 -6.87 37.76
C ASN A 9 -24.30 -6.49 36.75
N PHE A 10 -24.65 -5.67 35.76
CA PHE A 10 -23.70 -4.81 35.08
C PHE A 10 -22.99 -3.98 36.16
N GLN A 11 -21.69 -4.19 36.35
CA GLN A 11 -20.84 -3.18 36.96
C GLN A 11 -19.55 -3.06 36.15
N ASN A 12 -19.60 -2.11 35.22
CA ASN A 12 -18.43 -1.34 34.81
C ASN A 12 -17.78 -0.77 36.08
N LYS A 13 -16.66 -1.36 36.46
CA LYS A 13 -15.75 -0.82 37.46
C LYS A 13 -14.82 0.16 36.75
N PRO A 14 -14.85 1.47 37.02
CA PRO A 14 -13.83 2.38 36.53
C PRO A 14 -12.63 2.24 37.46
N SER A 15 -11.62 1.48 37.04
CA SER A 15 -10.32 1.52 37.70
C SER A 15 -9.26 1.98 36.72
N THR A 16 -8.72 3.17 37.03
CA THR A 16 -7.33 3.56 36.83
C THR A 16 -6.87 3.72 35.37
N ASN A 17 -7.13 4.90 34.80
CA ASN A 17 -6.34 5.40 33.67
C ASN A 17 -5.88 6.86 33.89
N THR A 18 -5.41 7.12 35.10
CA THR A 18 -4.74 8.39 35.47
C THR A 18 -3.32 8.20 36.00
N SER A 19 -2.79 6.97 36.04
CA SER A 19 -1.41 6.72 36.50
C SER A 19 -0.39 6.57 35.37
N VAL A 20 -0.79 6.26 34.14
CA VAL A 20 0.17 6.04 33.03
C VAL A 20 0.66 7.36 32.41
N CYS A 21 -0.15 8.41 32.43
CA CYS A 21 0.28 9.75 31.98
C CYS A 21 1.26 10.44 32.93
N GLN A 22 1.27 10.10 34.22
CA GLN A 22 2.24 10.63 35.19
C GLN A 22 3.61 9.90 35.10
N SER A 23 3.65 8.68 34.57
CA SER A 23 4.90 7.92 34.44
C SER A 23 5.78 8.37 33.27
N PHE A 24 5.20 8.90 32.18
CA PHE A 24 5.99 9.38 31.03
C PHE A 24 6.61 10.77 31.27
N GLN A 25 5.93 11.68 31.97
CA GLN A 25 6.49 13.00 32.32
C GLN A 25 7.60 12.92 33.39
N SER A 26 7.62 11.89 34.24
CA SER A 26 8.69 11.68 35.22
C SER A 26 9.97 11.08 34.60
N PHE A 27 9.83 10.31 33.50
CA PHE A 27 10.96 9.71 32.80
C PHE A 27 11.74 10.74 31.97
N GLU A 28 11.07 11.69 31.32
CA GLU A 28 11.73 12.74 30.53
C GLU A 28 12.51 13.75 31.39
N HIS A 29 12.09 14.00 32.63
CA HIS A 29 12.81 14.92 33.53
C HIS A 29 14.05 14.29 34.17
N SER A 30 14.10 12.95 34.26
CA SER A 30 15.24 12.22 34.85
C SER A 30 16.39 12.05 33.85
N ILE A 31 16.11 11.74 32.57
CA ILE A 31 17.17 11.53 31.57
C ILE A 31 17.88 12.84 31.17
N ARG A 32 17.18 13.99 31.19
CA ARG A 32 17.83 15.30 30.94
C ARG A 32 18.81 15.74 32.03
N LYS A 33 18.71 15.21 33.26
CA LYS A 33 19.64 15.55 34.35
C LYS A 33 20.87 14.65 34.40
N TYR A 34 20.78 13.39 33.97
CA TYR A 34 21.89 12.44 34.13
C TYR A 34 22.89 12.40 32.96
N PHE A 35 22.48 12.67 31.71
CA PHE A 35 23.39 12.45 30.57
C PHE A 35 24.29 13.64 30.19
N VAL A 36 23.91 14.88 30.56
CA VAL A 36 24.67 16.09 30.16
C VAL A 36 25.52 16.65 31.31
N TYR A 37 25.10 16.47 32.57
CA TYR A 37 25.80 17.06 33.71
C TYR A 37 26.87 16.16 34.33
N ASP A 38 26.81 14.84 34.17
CA ASP A 38 27.69 13.93 34.90
C ASP A 38 29.04 13.67 34.20
N THR A 39 29.06 13.65 32.86
CA THR A 39 30.31 13.55 32.09
C THR A 39 31.22 14.76 32.33
N PHE A 40 30.64 15.94 32.61
CA PHE A 40 31.41 17.15 32.88
C PHE A 40 32.06 17.16 34.26
N ARG A 41 31.49 16.44 35.25
CA ARG A 41 32.00 16.41 36.63
C ARG A 41 33.07 15.33 36.84
N ILE A 42 32.94 14.19 36.18
CA ILE A 42 33.91 13.09 36.29
C ILE A 42 35.26 13.46 35.63
N THR A 43 35.25 14.31 34.62
CA THR A 43 36.47 14.81 33.95
C THR A 43 37.23 15.85 34.79
N GLN A 44 36.58 16.46 35.79
CA GLN A 44 37.17 17.55 36.59
C GLN A 44 37.90 17.09 37.86
N LEU A 45 37.73 15.83 38.28
CA LEU A 45 38.25 15.36 39.58
C LEU A 45 39.58 14.60 39.51
N ARG A 46 40.23 14.47 38.34
CA ARG A 46 41.59 13.89 38.28
C ARG A 46 42.45 14.32 37.08
N MET A 47 42.52 15.60 36.73
CA MET A 47 43.48 16.06 35.69
C MET A 47 44.11 17.41 36.04
N GLY A 48 45.25 17.35 36.73
CA GLY A 48 46.01 18.49 37.29
C GLY A 48 46.91 19.23 36.30
N SER A 49 46.48 19.49 35.06
CA SER A 49 47.25 20.35 34.15
C SER A 49 46.34 21.15 33.23
N LYS A 50 46.59 22.48 33.13
CA LYS A 50 45.92 23.40 32.20
C LYS A 50 45.99 22.89 30.74
N THR A 51 46.99 22.08 30.41
CA THR A 51 47.20 21.48 29.10
C THR A 51 46.14 20.43 28.76
N VAL A 52 45.71 19.61 29.72
CA VAL A 52 44.73 18.53 29.48
C VAL A 52 43.31 19.08 29.33
N ARG A 53 42.96 20.10 30.13
CA ARG A 53 41.68 20.83 29.98
C ARG A 53 41.55 21.52 28.61
N ARG A 54 42.66 22.08 28.10
CA ARG A 54 42.72 22.64 26.73
C ARG A 54 42.55 21.55 25.67
N GLY A 55 43.21 20.41 25.82
CA GLY A 55 43.07 19.28 24.90
C GLY A 55 41.65 18.72 24.81
N VAL A 56 40.97 18.54 25.95
CA VAL A 56 39.57 18.07 26.00
C VAL A 56 38.62 19.11 25.41
N ALA A 57 38.80 20.40 25.70
CA ALA A 57 37.96 21.46 25.14
C ALA A 57 38.09 21.55 23.60
N VAL A 58 39.31 21.36 23.06
CA VAL A 58 39.55 21.31 21.61
C VAL A 58 38.93 20.05 20.98
N ALA A 59 39.02 18.89 21.63
CA ALA A 59 38.41 17.64 21.15
C ALA A 59 36.87 17.70 21.15
N VAL A 60 36.25 18.32 22.17
CA VAL A 60 34.80 18.51 22.22
C VAL A 60 34.33 19.57 21.22
N GLY A 61 35.09 20.67 21.05
CA GLY A 61 34.77 21.69 20.06
C GLY A 61 34.84 21.18 18.63
N THR A 62 35.80 20.30 18.32
CA THR A 62 35.93 19.69 17.00
C THR A 62 34.82 18.68 16.70
N THR A 63 34.43 17.83 17.66
CA THR A 63 33.31 16.89 17.47
C THR A 63 31.97 17.60 17.32
N VAL A 64 31.71 18.64 18.12
CA VAL A 64 30.51 19.49 17.98
C VAL A 64 30.52 20.23 16.63
N GLY A 65 31.67 20.75 16.20
CA GLY A 65 31.82 21.40 14.90
C GLY A 65 31.55 20.46 13.72
N VAL A 66 32.07 19.23 13.75
CA VAL A 66 31.80 18.22 12.73
C VAL A 66 30.32 17.84 12.73
N PHE A 67 29.70 17.65 13.89
CA PHE A 67 28.28 17.32 13.98
C PHE A 67 27.40 18.42 13.37
N ILE A 68 27.65 19.69 13.70
CA ILE A 68 26.94 20.84 13.13
C ILE A 68 27.16 20.91 11.61
N GLY A 69 28.39 20.68 11.15
CA GLY A 69 28.72 20.65 9.72
C GLY A 69 27.96 19.56 8.96
N VAL A 70 27.90 18.34 9.51
CA VAL A 70 27.13 17.23 8.91
C VAL A 70 25.64 17.56 8.87
N VAL A 71 25.07 18.09 9.95
CA VAL A 71 23.66 18.50 9.98
C VAL A 71 23.39 19.59 8.95
N ALA A 72 24.27 20.59 8.81
CA ALA A 72 24.13 21.64 7.81
C ALA A 72 24.19 21.10 6.37
N ILE A 73 25.07 20.14 6.10
CA ILE A 73 25.15 19.48 4.78
C ILE A 73 23.87 18.67 4.50
N LEU A 74 23.35 17.94 5.48
CA LEU A 74 22.10 17.18 5.31
C LEU A 74 20.90 18.11 5.08
N LEU A 75 20.83 19.23 5.79
CA LEU A 75 19.79 20.25 5.58
C LEU A 75 19.92 20.90 4.20
N LEU A 76 21.13 21.21 3.76
CA LEU A 76 21.37 21.75 2.42
C LEU A 76 20.99 20.73 1.33
N ALA A 77 21.35 19.45 1.50
CA ALA A 77 20.96 18.40 0.57
C ALA A 77 19.43 18.19 0.54
N ALA A 78 18.77 18.28 1.69
CA ALA A 78 17.31 18.24 1.78
C ALA A 78 16.65 19.46 1.13
N LEU A 79 17.22 20.66 1.27
CA LEU A 79 16.75 21.89 0.62
C LEU A 79 16.94 21.84 -0.89
N ILE A 80 18.11 21.38 -1.35
CA ILE A 80 18.37 21.16 -2.78
C ILE A 80 17.36 20.15 -3.30
N ARG A 81 17.20 18.99 -2.64
CA ARG A 81 16.21 17.99 -3.05
C ARG A 81 14.80 18.58 -3.05
N ALA A 82 14.40 19.36 -2.04
CA ALA A 82 13.09 20.01 -2.01
C ALA A 82 12.91 21.04 -3.14
N ALA A 83 13.95 21.78 -3.49
CA ALA A 83 13.92 22.79 -4.55
C ALA A 83 14.09 22.20 -5.97
N THR A 84 14.69 21.02 -6.09
CA THR A 84 14.91 20.31 -7.37
C THR A 84 13.98 19.14 -7.57
N LEU A 85 13.13 18.82 -6.58
CA LEU A 85 11.95 17.98 -6.80
C LEU A 85 11.03 18.80 -7.70
N MET A 86 11.29 18.71 -9.00
CA MET A 86 10.21 18.79 -9.97
C MET A 86 9.28 17.66 -9.56
N GLU A 87 8.11 18.00 -9.02
CA GLU A 87 6.98 17.10 -9.22
C GLU A 87 7.00 16.79 -10.72
N PRO A 88 6.92 15.52 -11.14
CA PRO A 88 6.61 15.28 -12.55
C PRO A 88 5.44 16.20 -12.84
N ASP A 89 5.54 17.01 -13.90
CA ASP A 89 4.37 17.63 -14.49
C ASP A 89 3.48 16.44 -14.83
N TYR A 90 2.63 16.04 -13.89
CA TYR A 90 1.38 15.43 -14.22
C TYR A 90 0.79 16.51 -15.09
N ILE A 91 0.87 16.29 -16.40
CA ILE A 91 0.01 16.95 -17.35
C ILE A 91 -1.34 16.82 -16.68
N GLY A 92 -1.80 17.93 -16.11
CA GLY A 92 -3.18 18.05 -15.75
C GLY A 92 -3.84 17.82 -17.08
N ILE A 93 -4.36 16.61 -17.26
CA ILE A 93 -5.42 16.39 -18.21
C ILE A 93 -6.46 17.38 -17.69
N ASP A 94 -6.45 18.56 -18.30
CA ASP A 94 -7.55 19.50 -18.32
C ASP A 94 -8.81 18.64 -18.37
N GLY A 95 -9.56 18.66 -17.27
CA GLY A 95 -10.44 17.60 -16.80
C GLY A 95 -11.66 17.30 -17.69
N GLU A 96 -11.40 16.95 -18.94
CA GLU A 96 -12.33 16.56 -20.00
C GLU A 96 -11.94 15.19 -20.57
N ALA A 97 -10.71 14.72 -20.36
CA ALA A 97 -10.32 13.33 -20.61
C ALA A 97 -10.31 12.50 -19.31
N GLY A 98 -11.27 12.78 -18.42
CA GLY A 98 -11.76 11.71 -17.55
C GLY A 98 -12.18 10.54 -18.44
N LEU A 99 -11.97 9.30 -18.00
CA LEU A 99 -12.59 8.13 -18.62
C LEU A 99 -14.01 8.53 -19.02
N VAL A 100 -14.34 8.43 -20.32
CA VAL A 100 -15.61 8.92 -20.83
C VAL A 100 -16.72 7.94 -20.41
N ILE A 101 -16.96 7.85 -19.10
CA ILE A 101 -18.00 7.02 -18.50
C ILE A 101 -19.36 7.54 -18.98
N ASP A 102 -19.47 8.86 -19.20
CA ASP A 102 -20.68 9.51 -19.74
C ASP A 102 -20.99 9.11 -21.20
N GLU A 103 -20.04 8.54 -21.94
CA GLU A 103 -20.28 8.02 -23.30
C GLU A 103 -20.60 6.52 -23.33
N LEU A 104 -20.38 5.79 -22.24
CA LEU A 104 -20.70 4.37 -22.21
C LEU A 104 -22.21 4.17 -22.05
N PRO A 105 -22.84 3.30 -22.86
CA PRO A 105 -24.25 2.96 -22.67
C PRO A 105 -24.48 2.46 -21.24
N GLN A 106 -25.51 2.97 -20.56
CA GLN A 106 -25.85 2.58 -19.19
C GLN A 106 -25.96 1.04 -19.02
N GLU A 107 -26.49 0.35 -20.04
CA GLU A 107 -26.57 -1.10 -20.09
C GLU A 107 -25.20 -1.79 -19.90
N TYR A 108 -24.11 -1.18 -20.37
CA TYR A 108 -22.77 -1.69 -20.18
C TYR A 108 -22.30 -1.51 -18.73
N LEU A 109 -22.52 -0.32 -18.17
CA LEU A 109 -22.15 0.01 -16.79
C LEU A 109 -22.88 -0.90 -15.79
N ASP A 110 -24.16 -1.17 -16.02
CA ASP A 110 -24.97 -2.06 -15.17
C ASP A 110 -24.45 -3.51 -15.16
N LYS A 111 -23.76 -3.93 -16.23
CA LYS A 111 -23.19 -5.29 -16.35
C LYS A 111 -21.80 -5.42 -15.75
N LEU A 112 -21.04 -4.33 -15.61
CA LEU A 112 -19.65 -4.36 -15.16
C LEU A 112 -19.46 -5.07 -13.80
N PRO A 113 -20.26 -4.79 -12.75
CA PRO A 113 -20.11 -5.48 -11.47
C PRO A 113 -20.27 -6.99 -11.59
N THR A 114 -21.27 -7.44 -12.35
CA THR A 114 -21.54 -8.87 -12.57
C THR A 114 -20.44 -9.52 -13.42
N LEU A 115 -19.94 -8.80 -14.43
CA LEU A 115 -18.84 -9.26 -15.27
C LEU A 115 -17.56 -9.42 -14.43
N PHE A 116 -17.26 -8.44 -13.58
CA PHE A 116 -16.11 -8.48 -12.69
C PHE A 116 -16.23 -9.59 -11.65
N ALA A 117 -17.40 -9.72 -11.01
CA ALA A 117 -17.72 -10.86 -10.15
C ALA A 117 -17.46 -12.20 -10.84
N LYS A 118 -17.89 -12.35 -12.11
CA LYS A 118 -17.63 -13.56 -12.89
C LYS A 118 -16.14 -13.78 -13.13
N ALA A 119 -15.36 -12.73 -13.37
CA ALA A 119 -13.90 -12.81 -13.50
C ALA A 119 -13.23 -13.41 -12.25
N LEU A 120 -13.73 -13.10 -11.05
CA LEU A 120 -13.21 -13.64 -9.80
C LEU A 120 -13.47 -15.15 -9.62
N SER A 121 -14.45 -15.71 -10.35
CA SER A 121 -14.76 -17.14 -10.26
C SER A 121 -13.72 -18.07 -10.89
N TYR A 122 -12.86 -17.54 -11.77
CA TYR A 122 -11.78 -18.30 -12.41
C TYR A 122 -10.60 -18.45 -11.45
N LYS A 123 -10.26 -19.69 -11.09
CA LYS A 123 -9.25 -20.03 -10.08
C LYS A 123 -7.86 -20.11 -10.69
N THR A 124 -7.39 -18.98 -11.22
CA THR A 124 -6.06 -18.80 -11.83
C THR A 124 -4.93 -18.85 -10.78
N VAL A 125 -4.98 -19.85 -9.90
CA VAL A 125 -4.09 -19.98 -8.73
C VAL A 125 -2.69 -20.34 -9.18
N SER A 126 -1.72 -19.60 -8.66
CA SER A 126 -0.29 -19.81 -8.82
C SER A 126 0.36 -20.00 -7.44
N THR A 127 1.05 -21.12 -7.22
CA THR A 127 1.68 -21.45 -5.92
C THR A 127 3.18 -21.21 -5.93
N ALA A 128 3.82 -21.42 -7.08
CA ALA A 128 5.25 -21.29 -7.27
C ALA A 128 5.57 -21.08 -8.77
N PRO A 129 6.80 -20.66 -9.13
CA PRO A 129 7.20 -20.58 -10.53
C PRO A 129 7.01 -21.91 -11.26
N GLY A 130 6.20 -21.92 -12.31
CA GLY A 130 5.86 -23.14 -13.07
C GLY A 130 4.70 -23.95 -12.49
N GLU A 131 4.17 -23.58 -11.33
CA GLU A 131 3.02 -24.23 -10.69
C GLU A 131 1.81 -23.31 -10.72
N PHE A 132 1.04 -23.41 -11.81
CA PHE A 132 -0.17 -22.64 -12.02
C PHE A 132 -1.27 -23.50 -12.64
N ASN A 133 -2.52 -23.14 -12.37
CA ASN A 133 -3.66 -23.83 -12.96
C ASN A 133 -3.86 -23.41 -14.43
N ILE A 134 -3.31 -24.22 -15.34
CA ILE A 134 -3.34 -23.99 -16.78
C ILE A 134 -4.78 -23.95 -17.33
N GLU A 135 -5.64 -24.86 -16.90
CA GLU A 135 -7.02 -24.94 -17.39
C GLU A 135 -7.79 -23.67 -17.07
N GLU A 136 -7.63 -23.16 -15.84
CA GLU A 136 -8.25 -21.91 -15.40
C GLU A 136 -7.66 -20.68 -16.11
N LEU A 137 -6.35 -20.65 -16.39
CA LEU A 137 -5.74 -19.58 -17.18
C LEU A 137 -6.27 -19.54 -18.62
N VAL A 138 -6.42 -20.70 -19.26
CA VAL A 138 -6.99 -20.80 -20.61
C VAL A 138 -8.47 -20.42 -20.60
N ALA A 139 -9.23 -20.89 -19.60
CA ALA A 139 -10.64 -20.54 -19.45
C ALA A 139 -10.82 -19.03 -19.20
N PHE A 140 -9.96 -18.43 -18.38
CA PHE A 140 -9.98 -16.99 -18.13
C PHE A 140 -9.62 -16.17 -19.38
N ASN A 141 -8.60 -16.59 -20.13
CA ASN A 141 -8.28 -15.98 -21.42
C ASN A 141 -9.45 -16.03 -22.41
N LYS A 142 -10.16 -17.17 -22.48
CA LYS A 142 -11.36 -17.29 -23.31
C LYS A 142 -12.44 -16.32 -22.82
N PHE A 143 -12.67 -16.26 -21.51
CA PHE A 143 -13.63 -15.34 -20.91
C PHE A 143 -13.34 -13.88 -21.26
N LEU A 144 -12.08 -13.44 -21.21
CA LEU A 144 -11.71 -12.07 -21.61
C LEU A 144 -12.07 -11.81 -23.07
N ARG A 145 -11.78 -12.75 -23.97
CA ARG A 145 -12.10 -12.63 -25.41
C ARG A 145 -13.59 -12.56 -25.67
N ASP A 146 -14.37 -13.38 -24.97
CA ASP A 146 -15.83 -13.40 -25.08
C ASP A 146 -16.46 -12.12 -24.48
N SER A 147 -15.88 -11.59 -23.41
CA SER A 147 -16.40 -10.45 -22.65
C SER A 147 -16.10 -9.10 -23.31
N PHE A 148 -14.96 -9.00 -23.98
CA PHE A 148 -14.49 -7.77 -24.63
C PHE A 148 -14.26 -7.96 -26.14
N PRO A 149 -15.28 -8.40 -26.90
CA PRO A 149 -15.12 -8.70 -28.32
C PRO A 149 -14.70 -7.47 -29.13
N ASN A 150 -15.10 -6.26 -28.70
CA ASN A 150 -14.69 -5.01 -29.33
C ASN A 150 -13.19 -4.73 -29.19
N VAL A 151 -12.56 -5.20 -28.11
CA VAL A 151 -11.11 -5.09 -27.93
C VAL A 151 -10.41 -6.12 -28.81
N PHE A 152 -10.80 -7.40 -28.69
CA PHE A 152 -10.08 -8.49 -29.34
C PHE A 152 -10.33 -8.62 -30.86
N ASN A 153 -11.42 -8.07 -31.38
CA ASN A 153 -11.74 -8.07 -32.82
C ASN A 153 -11.50 -6.71 -33.48
N SER A 154 -10.98 -5.72 -32.75
CA SER A 154 -10.70 -4.40 -33.33
C SER A 154 -9.56 -4.47 -34.34
N PRO A 155 -9.68 -3.83 -35.52
CA PRO A 155 -8.59 -3.76 -36.49
C PRO A 155 -7.41 -2.89 -36.00
N TYR A 156 -7.60 -2.12 -34.93
CA TYR A 156 -6.57 -1.24 -34.35
C TYR A 156 -5.72 -1.93 -33.28
N ILE A 157 -6.11 -3.14 -32.87
CA ILE A 157 -5.48 -3.86 -31.76
C ILE A 157 -4.87 -5.15 -32.29
N GLN A 158 -3.55 -5.28 -32.15
CA GLN A 158 -2.86 -6.55 -32.36
C GLN A 158 -2.86 -7.33 -31.04
N ALA A 159 -3.72 -8.34 -30.94
CA ALA A 159 -3.85 -9.18 -29.76
C ALA A 159 -3.13 -10.52 -29.94
N GLU A 160 -2.15 -10.79 -29.10
CA GLU A 160 -1.31 -11.99 -29.15
C GLU A 160 -1.35 -12.74 -27.82
N THR A 161 -1.22 -14.06 -27.89
CA THR A 161 -1.01 -14.89 -26.71
C THR A 161 0.45 -15.34 -26.69
N VAL A 162 1.20 -14.83 -25.73
CA VAL A 162 2.64 -15.08 -25.54
C VAL A 162 2.83 -16.17 -24.50
N ASN A 163 3.76 -17.11 -24.75
CA ASN A 163 4.05 -18.22 -23.85
C ASN A 163 2.79 -18.99 -23.40
N ASN A 164 1.83 -19.17 -24.32
CA ASN A 164 0.55 -19.87 -24.16
C ASN A 164 -0.50 -19.20 -23.26
N TYR A 165 -0.13 -18.26 -22.37
CA TYR A 165 -1.05 -17.76 -21.33
C TYR A 165 -1.08 -16.24 -21.20
N SER A 166 0.02 -15.55 -21.49
CA SER A 166 0.09 -14.09 -21.33
C SER A 166 -0.57 -13.40 -22.51
N LEU A 167 -1.36 -12.36 -22.26
CA LEU A 167 -1.95 -11.54 -23.31
C LEU A 167 -1.07 -10.31 -23.56
N LEU A 168 -0.72 -10.08 -24.82
CA LEU A 168 -0.10 -8.84 -25.29
C LEU A 168 -1.07 -8.17 -26.25
N LEU A 169 -1.54 -6.98 -25.88
CA LEU A 169 -2.39 -6.15 -26.72
C LEU A 169 -1.59 -4.92 -27.14
N THR A 170 -1.31 -4.81 -28.43
CA THR A 170 -0.55 -3.67 -28.98
C THR A 170 -1.48 -2.75 -29.75
N ILE A 171 -1.53 -1.47 -29.35
CA ILE A 171 -2.24 -0.41 -30.06
C ILE A 171 -1.19 0.51 -30.66
N LYS A 172 -1.16 0.61 -32.00
CA LYS A 172 -0.21 1.49 -32.67
C LYS A 172 -0.68 2.95 -32.55
N GLY A 173 0.16 3.78 -31.95
CA GLY A 173 -0.09 5.23 -31.88
C GLY A 173 -0.19 5.85 -33.27
N SER A 174 -0.99 6.90 -33.41
CA SER A 174 -1.10 7.68 -34.64
C SER A 174 0.18 8.46 -34.96
N ASP A 175 0.97 8.80 -33.94
CA ASP A 175 2.25 9.52 -34.02
C ASP A 175 3.41 8.62 -33.55
N ASN A 176 4.20 8.12 -34.50
CA ASN A 176 5.32 7.22 -34.21
C ASN A 176 6.57 7.95 -33.66
N SER A 177 6.52 9.28 -33.50
CA SER A 177 7.63 10.04 -32.90
C SER A 177 7.60 10.06 -31.37
N ARG A 178 6.48 9.66 -30.76
CA ARG A 178 6.30 9.61 -29.31
C ARG A 178 6.88 8.32 -28.73
N GLU A 179 7.33 8.41 -27.49
CA GLU A 179 7.79 7.22 -26.75
C GLU A 179 6.61 6.30 -26.41
N PRO A 180 6.76 4.98 -26.58
CA PRO A 180 5.74 4.02 -26.18
C PRO A 180 5.68 3.92 -24.64
N TYR A 181 4.50 3.59 -24.12
CA TYR A 181 4.33 3.18 -22.73
C TYR A 181 3.62 1.83 -22.67
N MET A 182 3.74 1.14 -21.55
CA MET A 182 3.14 -0.18 -21.33
C MET A 182 2.27 -0.14 -20.09
N LEU A 183 1.04 -0.65 -20.22
CA LEU A 183 0.19 -1.00 -19.09
C LEU A 183 0.37 -2.50 -18.83
N ALA A 184 0.57 -2.86 -17.58
CA ALA A 184 0.79 -4.23 -17.18
C ALA A 184 -0.10 -4.59 -16.00
N SER A 185 -0.67 -5.79 -16.05
CA SER A 185 -1.50 -6.39 -15.02
C SER A 185 -1.21 -7.90 -15.02
N HIS A 186 -1.47 -8.58 -13.91
CA HIS A 186 -1.39 -10.03 -13.85
C HIS A 186 -2.76 -10.65 -13.61
N ILE A 187 -2.92 -11.87 -14.10
CA ILE A 187 -4.20 -12.58 -14.13
C ILE A 187 -4.25 -13.74 -13.13
N ASP A 188 -3.09 -14.15 -12.62
CA ASP A 188 -2.96 -15.17 -11.60
C ASP A 188 -3.23 -14.59 -10.21
N VAL A 189 -3.58 -15.49 -9.30
CA VAL A 189 -3.91 -15.15 -7.92
C VAL A 189 -3.24 -16.12 -6.97
N VAL A 190 -3.00 -15.68 -5.74
CA VAL A 190 -2.49 -16.56 -4.68
C VAL A 190 -3.57 -17.54 -4.19
N PRO A 191 -3.19 -18.69 -3.61
CA PRO A 191 -4.12 -19.60 -2.97
C PRO A 191 -4.99 -18.92 -1.91
N ALA A 192 -6.19 -19.45 -1.69
CA ALA A 192 -7.09 -19.01 -0.64
C ALA A 192 -7.68 -20.21 0.08
N ASP A 193 -7.51 -20.26 1.40
CA ASP A 193 -8.19 -21.24 2.26
C ASP A 193 -9.61 -20.75 2.56
N ALA A 194 -10.61 -21.42 1.99
CA ALA A 194 -12.01 -21.05 2.15
C ALA A 194 -12.47 -21.02 3.62
N SER A 195 -11.83 -21.74 4.53
CA SER A 195 -12.18 -21.72 5.96
C SER A 195 -11.90 -20.39 6.65
N GLN A 196 -10.99 -19.58 6.07
CA GLN A 196 -10.60 -18.27 6.59
C GLN A 196 -11.42 -17.12 5.99
N TRP A 197 -12.43 -17.43 5.19
CA TRP A 197 -13.22 -16.44 4.47
C TRP A 197 -14.68 -16.48 4.91
N SER A 198 -15.26 -15.29 5.15
CA SER A 198 -16.69 -15.15 5.43
C SER A 198 -17.57 -15.44 4.21
N HIS A 199 -17.04 -15.20 3.02
CA HIS A 199 -17.66 -15.42 1.71
C HIS A 199 -16.71 -16.20 0.81
N GLY A 200 -17.21 -16.96 -0.17
CA GLY A 200 -16.36 -17.83 -0.97
C GLY A 200 -15.23 -17.05 -1.68
N PRO A 201 -13.94 -17.42 -1.55
CA PRO A 201 -12.86 -16.67 -2.17
C PRO A 201 -12.97 -16.57 -3.68
N PHE A 202 -13.61 -17.53 -4.33
CA PHE A 202 -13.83 -17.54 -5.78
C PHE A 202 -15.33 -17.47 -6.12
N GLY A 203 -16.14 -16.93 -5.21
CA GLY A 203 -17.57 -16.74 -5.42
C GLY A 203 -17.89 -15.54 -6.30
N GLY A 204 -17.11 -14.46 -6.19
CA GLY A 204 -17.42 -13.19 -6.84
C GLY A 204 -18.73 -12.61 -6.32
N GLU A 205 -18.95 -12.67 -5.01
CA GLU A 205 -20.23 -12.29 -4.41
C GLU A 205 -20.35 -10.75 -4.38
N ILE A 206 -21.50 -10.23 -4.79
CA ILE A 206 -21.85 -8.81 -4.64
C ILE A 206 -22.71 -8.71 -3.38
N ILE A 207 -22.19 -8.01 -2.37
CA ILE A 207 -22.83 -7.90 -1.05
C ILE A 207 -22.79 -6.44 -0.59
N PRO A 208 -23.74 -5.98 0.23
CA PRO A 208 -23.67 -4.64 0.80
C PRO A 208 -22.54 -4.54 1.84
N ASP A 209 -21.75 -3.47 1.77
CA ASP A 209 -20.74 -3.14 2.75
C ASP A 209 -21.40 -2.87 4.11
N PRO A 210 -20.92 -3.49 5.21
CA PRO A 210 -21.56 -3.36 6.51
C PRO A 210 -21.42 -1.95 7.13
N VAL A 211 -20.51 -1.12 6.62
CA VAL A 211 -20.26 0.24 7.10
C VAL A 211 -20.96 1.28 6.23
N THR A 212 -20.81 1.19 4.90
CA THR A 212 -21.35 2.20 3.98
C THR A 212 -22.72 1.84 3.43
N GLY A 213 -23.05 0.54 3.35
CA GLY A 213 -24.26 0.03 2.72
C GLY A 213 -24.16 -0.06 1.20
N ASP A 214 -23.04 0.33 0.59
CA ASP A 214 -22.81 0.24 -0.85
C ASP A 214 -22.49 -1.20 -1.27
N ASP A 215 -22.85 -1.58 -2.49
CA ASP A 215 -22.49 -2.89 -3.01
C ASP A 215 -20.97 -3.01 -3.21
N VAL A 216 -20.38 -4.03 -2.61
CA VAL A 216 -18.98 -4.41 -2.76
C VAL A 216 -18.85 -5.79 -3.38
N ILE A 217 -17.80 -5.98 -4.17
CA ILE A 217 -17.53 -7.25 -4.83
C ILE A 217 -16.46 -8.00 -4.03
N TRP A 218 -16.84 -9.17 -3.50
CA TRP A 218 -16.00 -9.99 -2.64
C TRP A 218 -15.38 -11.15 -3.41
N GLY A 219 -14.06 -11.24 -3.38
CA GLY A 219 -13.33 -12.40 -3.92
C GLY A 219 -11.81 -12.21 -4.00
N ARG A 220 -11.09 -13.32 -4.02
CA ARG A 220 -9.67 -13.41 -4.33
C ARG A 220 -9.43 -12.92 -5.75
N GLY A 221 -8.47 -12.02 -5.88
CA GLY A 221 -8.16 -11.39 -7.16
C GLY A 221 -8.84 -10.04 -7.37
N ALA A 222 -9.80 -9.66 -6.51
CA ALA A 222 -10.53 -8.40 -6.65
C ALA A 222 -9.56 -7.21 -6.69
N ILE A 223 -8.77 -7.02 -5.65
CA ILE A 223 -7.78 -5.94 -5.61
C ILE A 223 -6.46 -6.36 -6.27
N ASP A 224 -6.09 -7.65 -6.24
CA ASP A 224 -4.78 -8.14 -6.66
C ASP A 224 -4.85 -9.28 -7.70
N VAL A 225 -4.83 -8.96 -9.00
CA VAL A 225 -5.10 -7.61 -9.55
C VAL A 225 -6.05 -7.68 -10.75
N LYS A 226 -7.05 -8.56 -10.69
CA LYS A 226 -8.04 -8.66 -11.78
C LYS A 226 -8.76 -7.34 -12.00
N PHE A 227 -8.93 -6.47 -10.99
CA PHE A 227 -9.50 -5.14 -11.17
C PHE A 227 -8.67 -4.23 -12.08
N GLY A 228 -7.34 -4.30 -12.02
CA GLY A 228 -6.50 -3.50 -12.91
C GLY A 228 -6.51 -3.97 -14.37
N LEU A 229 -7.04 -5.16 -14.64
CA LEU A 229 -7.15 -5.74 -15.98
C LEU A 229 -8.51 -5.47 -16.65
N MET A 230 -9.59 -5.59 -15.86
CA MET A 230 -10.99 -5.65 -16.33
C MET A 230 -11.59 -4.26 -16.50
#